data_AF-G0S1U8-F1
#
_entry.id   AF-G0S1U8-F1
#
_cell.length_a   1.000
_cell.length_b   1.000
_cell.length_c   1.000
_cell.angle_alpha   90.00
_cell.angle_beta   90.00
_cell.angle_gamma   90.00
#
_symmetry.space_group_name_H-M   'P 1'
#
loop_
_entity.id
_entity.type
_entity.pdbx_description
1 polymer ?
#
loop_
_entity_poly.entity_id
_entity_poly.type
_entity_poly.pdbx_seq_one_letter_code
_entity_poly.pdbx_strand_id
1 'polypeptide(L)'
;MQAPPVTFSTETSARSSNSNNEILRQPETKAITAEQLVTEVKGIYAGLVMVESKCIEVDNAQNAAHNDLSNKLSDEQWQALIALHRTYLNEHHDFFLASQHPAATPALRRLPAKYAMPARMWRHGIHSFLEVLRHRLPASYEHMISFIYLAYSMIALLFETVPAFEETWMECLGDLARYRMAIEDDDIRDREIWAGVSRQWYSKASDKSPTTGRLYHHLAILARPNAVQQLFYYSKSLCVEIPFVAARESIMTLFDPIMSPTPNPQQMKLARPELLFVRTHGILFCMLAGKQPREDPEAPMSEMLQWLDSHIARSTLSWRSTG
;
A
#
# COMPACT_ATOMS: atom_id res chain seq x y z
N MET A 1 72.88 -4.19 19.45
CA MET A 1 73.42 -3.38 18.34
C MET A 1 72.74 -2.02 18.39
N GLN A 2 73.46 -0.97 18.78
CA GLN A 2 73.01 0.43 18.80
C GLN A 2 73.59 1.15 17.58
N ALA A 3 72.77 2.01 16.96
CA ALA A 3 73.08 2.73 15.73
C ALA A 3 74.02 3.93 15.94
N PRO A 4 74.78 4.36 14.91
CA PRO A 4 75.36 5.69 14.84
C PRO A 4 74.56 6.65 13.91
N PRO A 5 74.74 7.98 14.06
CA PRO A 5 73.81 9.00 13.60
C PRO A 5 74.07 9.48 12.16
N VAL A 6 72.99 9.91 11.49
CA VAL A 6 73.01 10.52 10.16
C VAL A 6 73.20 12.04 10.31
N THR A 7 74.21 12.57 9.65
CA THR A 7 74.47 14.02 9.50
C THR A 7 73.57 14.61 8.41
N PHE A 8 72.90 15.72 8.73
CA PHE A 8 72.15 16.53 7.79
C PHE A 8 73.09 17.42 6.95
N SER A 9 72.87 17.46 5.64
CA SER A 9 73.31 18.56 4.78
C SER A 9 72.19 18.85 3.80
N THR A 10 71.60 20.01 3.99
CA THR A 10 70.52 20.60 3.20
C THR A 10 71.01 20.98 1.81
N GLU A 11 70.34 20.49 0.77
CA GLU A 11 70.27 21.19 -0.51
C GLU A 11 68.89 21.00 -1.14
N THR A 12 68.30 22.15 -1.43
CA THR A 12 66.96 22.44 -1.92
C THR A 12 66.66 21.80 -3.27
N SER A 13 65.60 20.99 -3.34
CA SER A 13 64.91 20.68 -4.60
C SER A 13 63.44 21.08 -4.46
N ALA A 14 63.04 22.05 -5.27
CA ALA A 14 61.69 22.58 -5.32
C ALA A 14 60.69 21.48 -5.71
N ARG A 15 59.95 20.97 -4.72
CA ARG A 15 58.72 20.20 -4.96
C ARG A 15 57.54 21.16 -5.00
N SER A 16 57.12 21.48 -6.22
CA SER A 16 55.81 22.02 -6.53
C SER A 16 54.73 21.14 -5.89
N SER A 17 54.15 21.60 -4.79
CA SER A 17 52.92 21.06 -4.23
C SER A 17 51.74 21.60 -5.04
N ASN A 18 51.50 21.03 -6.22
CA ASN A 18 50.20 21.12 -6.86
C ASN A 18 49.41 19.89 -6.44
N SER A 19 48.52 20.10 -5.46
CA SER A 19 47.44 19.21 -5.12
C SER A 19 46.53 19.06 -6.34
N ASN A 20 46.66 17.95 -7.05
CA ASN A 20 45.74 17.55 -8.10
C ASN A 20 44.37 17.26 -7.49
N ASN A 21 43.58 18.31 -7.27
CA ASN A 21 42.13 18.23 -7.25
C ASN A 21 41.62 18.23 -8.71
N GLU A 22 42.07 17.26 -9.51
CA GLU A 22 41.50 17.07 -10.85
C GLU A 22 40.10 16.49 -10.71
N ILE A 23 39.10 17.34 -10.93
CA ILE A 23 37.72 16.91 -11.15
C ILE A 23 37.71 16.07 -12.43
N LEU A 24 37.58 14.75 -12.30
CA LEU A 24 37.41 13.83 -13.42
C LEU A 24 36.15 14.24 -14.19
N ARG A 25 36.30 14.65 -15.46
CA ARG A 25 35.17 14.95 -16.34
C ARG A 25 34.35 13.68 -16.54
N GLN A 26 33.02 13.82 -16.55
CA GLN A 26 32.13 12.70 -16.88
C GLN A 26 32.57 12.08 -18.22
N PRO A 27 32.69 10.74 -18.31
CA PRO A 27 32.98 10.06 -19.57
C PRO A 27 31.96 10.45 -20.64
N GLU A 28 32.40 10.62 -21.88
CA GLU A 28 31.49 10.87 -23.00
C GLU A 28 30.54 9.68 -23.17
N THR A 29 29.28 9.87 -22.83
CA THR A 29 28.22 8.88 -23.05
C THR A 29 27.50 9.24 -24.36
N LYS A 30 27.52 8.31 -25.33
CA LYS A 30 26.71 8.48 -26.55
C LYS A 30 25.23 8.41 -26.17
N ALA A 31 24.47 9.44 -26.52
CA ALA A 31 23.03 9.44 -26.30
C ALA A 31 22.35 8.29 -27.07
N ILE A 32 21.49 7.52 -26.41
CA ILE A 32 20.74 6.42 -27.02
C ILE A 32 19.80 6.95 -28.11
N THR A 33 19.79 6.31 -29.28
CA THR A 33 18.86 6.67 -30.36
C THR A 33 17.47 6.10 -30.10
N ALA A 34 16.44 6.68 -30.73
CA ALA A 34 15.08 6.16 -30.61
C ALA A 34 14.96 4.70 -31.10
N GLU A 35 15.69 4.32 -32.14
CA GLU A 35 15.70 2.94 -32.69
C GLU A 35 16.39 1.94 -31.75
N GLN A 36 17.51 2.34 -31.13
CA GLN A 36 18.16 1.55 -30.10
C GLN A 36 17.22 1.35 -28.91
N LEU A 37 16.58 2.43 -28.45
CA LEU A 37 15.61 2.35 -27.35
C LEU A 37 14.42 1.45 -27.66
N VAL A 38 13.89 1.46 -28.89
CA VAL A 38 12.84 0.50 -29.31
C VAL A 38 13.33 -0.94 -29.17
N THR A 39 14.58 -1.21 -29.52
CA THR A 39 15.18 -2.55 -29.42
C THR A 39 15.35 -2.97 -27.96
N GLU A 40 15.86 -2.08 -27.11
CA GLU A 40 15.98 -2.30 -25.67
C GLU A 40 14.63 -2.57 -25.01
N VAL A 41 13.61 -1.74 -25.26
CA VAL A 41 12.26 -1.93 -24.69
C VAL A 41 11.65 -3.26 -25.11
N LYS A 42 11.90 -3.72 -26.34
CA LYS A 42 11.46 -5.05 -26.80
C LYS A 42 12.18 -6.18 -26.05
N GLY A 43 13.49 -6.03 -25.83
CA GLY A 43 14.28 -6.99 -25.06
C GLY A 43 13.79 -7.11 -23.61
N ILE A 44 13.64 -5.97 -22.93
CA ILE A 44 13.10 -5.90 -21.56
C ILE A 44 11.71 -6.53 -21.52
N TYR A 45 10.83 -6.18 -22.46
CA TYR A 45 9.49 -6.74 -22.48
C TYR A 45 9.48 -8.28 -22.65
N ALA A 46 10.36 -8.82 -23.48
CA ALA A 46 10.49 -10.26 -23.65
C ALA A 46 10.98 -10.94 -22.35
N GLY A 47 11.98 -10.36 -21.69
CA GLY A 47 12.45 -10.78 -20.35
C GLY A 47 11.32 -10.78 -19.32
N LEU A 48 10.65 -9.64 -19.18
CA LEU A 48 9.52 -9.42 -18.28
C LEU A 48 8.43 -10.48 -18.45
N VAL A 49 8.03 -10.80 -19.68
CA VAL A 49 6.98 -11.82 -19.96
C VAL A 49 7.44 -13.23 -19.55
N MET A 50 8.71 -13.56 -19.74
CA MET A 50 9.25 -14.85 -19.28
C MET A 50 9.22 -14.95 -17.76
N VAL A 51 9.68 -13.91 -17.05
CA VAL A 51 9.66 -13.90 -15.57
C VAL A 51 8.22 -13.88 -15.05
N GLU A 52 7.31 -13.14 -15.68
CA GLU A 52 5.88 -13.14 -15.34
C GLU A 52 5.28 -14.55 -15.39
N SER A 53 5.53 -15.24 -16.50
CA SER A 53 5.03 -16.60 -16.70
C SER A 53 5.55 -17.52 -15.61
N LYS A 54 6.80 -17.34 -15.18
CA LYS A 54 7.39 -18.12 -14.09
C LYS A 54 6.80 -17.79 -12.74
N CYS A 55 6.58 -16.52 -12.40
CA CYS A 55 5.86 -16.11 -11.18
C CYS A 55 4.48 -16.76 -11.11
N ILE A 56 3.70 -16.68 -12.20
CA ILE A 56 2.36 -17.27 -12.26
C ILE A 56 2.39 -18.78 -12.07
N GLU A 57 3.29 -19.49 -12.77
CA GLU A 57 3.43 -20.95 -12.66
C GLU A 57 3.76 -21.36 -11.22
N VAL A 58 4.76 -20.71 -10.62
CA VAL A 58 5.25 -21.05 -9.29
C VAL A 58 4.23 -20.70 -8.21
N ASP A 59 3.62 -19.51 -8.25
CA ASP A 59 2.57 -19.11 -7.30
C ASP A 59 1.38 -20.05 -7.35
N ASN A 60 0.93 -20.43 -8.55
CA ASN A 60 -0.17 -21.39 -8.71
C ASN A 60 0.20 -22.77 -8.12
N ALA A 61 1.43 -23.23 -8.32
CA ALA A 61 1.90 -24.49 -7.73
C ALA A 61 1.94 -24.40 -6.20
N GLN A 62 2.44 -23.29 -5.63
CA GLN A 62 2.51 -23.09 -4.19
C GLN A 62 1.12 -22.96 -3.55
N ASN A 63 0.19 -22.28 -4.23
CA ASN A 63 -1.20 -22.18 -3.83
C ASN A 63 -1.94 -23.51 -3.95
N ALA A 64 -1.68 -24.33 -4.97
CA ALA A 64 -2.30 -25.66 -5.06
C ALA A 64 -1.85 -26.57 -3.91
N ALA A 65 -0.59 -26.43 -3.49
CA ALA A 65 0.03 -27.28 -2.48
C ALA A 65 0.00 -26.72 -1.04
N HIS A 66 -0.75 -25.63 -0.76
CA HIS A 66 -0.73 -24.96 0.55
C HIS A 66 -1.35 -25.81 1.69
N ASN A 67 -2.30 -26.69 1.38
CA ASN A 67 -2.95 -27.56 2.36
C ASN A 67 -2.17 -28.85 2.66
N ASP A 68 -1.09 -29.11 1.92
CA ASP A 68 -0.26 -30.28 2.13
C ASP A 68 0.75 -30.01 3.26
N LEU A 69 0.48 -30.60 4.44
CA LEU A 69 1.32 -30.48 5.64
C LEU A 69 2.76 -31.00 5.43
N SER A 70 3.01 -31.79 4.39
CA SER A 70 4.35 -32.26 4.02
C SER A 70 5.14 -31.24 3.18
N ASN A 71 4.44 -30.28 2.55
CA ASN A 71 5.03 -29.27 1.69
C ASN A 71 5.44 -28.01 2.47
N LYS A 72 6.31 -28.19 3.47
CA LYS A 72 6.95 -27.08 4.17
C LYS A 72 8.12 -26.56 3.34
N LEU A 73 8.08 -25.26 3.01
CA LEU A 73 9.16 -24.59 2.32
C LEU A 73 10.29 -24.26 3.31
N SER A 74 11.53 -24.49 2.89
CA SER A 74 12.72 -24.03 3.62
C SER A 74 12.94 -22.53 3.41
N ASP A 75 13.77 -21.93 4.27
CA ASP A 75 14.15 -20.51 4.14
C ASP A 75 14.82 -20.23 2.79
N GLU A 76 15.67 -21.12 2.28
CA GLU A 76 16.28 -20.98 0.96
C GLU A 76 15.24 -20.97 -0.17
N GLN A 77 14.21 -21.79 -0.05
CA GLN A 77 13.12 -21.83 -1.02
C GLN A 77 12.31 -20.53 -0.98
N TRP A 78 12.02 -20.00 0.21
CA TRP A 78 11.36 -18.71 0.34
C TRP A 78 12.20 -17.56 -0.22
N GLN A 79 13.50 -17.53 0.07
CA GLN A 79 14.41 -16.54 -0.49
C GLN A 79 14.48 -16.62 -2.02
N ALA A 80 14.44 -17.82 -2.59
CA ALA A 80 14.37 -18.00 -4.04
C ALA A 80 13.07 -17.44 -4.63
N LEU A 81 11.93 -17.64 -3.96
CA LEU A 81 10.65 -17.05 -4.37
C LEU A 81 10.68 -15.52 -4.28
N ILE A 82 11.18 -14.96 -3.18
CA ILE A 82 11.34 -13.51 -3.03
C ILE A 82 12.28 -12.96 -4.11
N ALA A 83 13.37 -13.66 -4.43
CA ALA A 83 14.30 -13.25 -5.48
C ALA A 83 13.65 -13.27 -6.86
N LEU A 84 12.83 -14.28 -7.17
CA LEU A 84 12.06 -14.33 -8.41
C LEU A 84 11.13 -13.11 -8.55
N HIS A 85 10.37 -12.81 -7.51
CA HIS A 85 9.47 -11.64 -7.52
C HIS A 85 10.26 -10.32 -7.55
N ARG A 86 11.40 -10.22 -6.86
CA ARG A 86 12.30 -9.06 -6.96
C ARG A 86 12.72 -8.82 -8.41
N THR A 87 13.16 -9.86 -9.12
CA THR A 87 13.54 -9.75 -10.52
C THR A 87 12.36 -9.27 -11.37
N TYR A 88 11.17 -9.85 -11.19
CA TYR A 88 9.98 -9.43 -11.92
C TYR A 88 9.62 -7.94 -11.72
N LEU A 89 9.75 -7.46 -10.48
CA LEU A 89 9.51 -6.06 -10.15
C LEU A 89 10.59 -5.12 -10.74
N ASN A 90 11.86 -5.55 -10.76
CA ASN A 90 12.95 -4.81 -11.40
C ASN A 90 12.75 -4.72 -12.91
N GLU A 91 12.38 -5.81 -13.58
CA GLU A 91 12.08 -5.81 -15.03
C GLU A 91 10.93 -4.85 -15.36
N HIS A 92 9.92 -4.76 -14.49
CA HIS A 92 8.87 -3.75 -14.61
C HIS A 92 9.41 -2.33 -14.48
N HIS A 93 10.26 -2.08 -13.49
CA HIS A 93 10.89 -0.78 -13.29
C HIS A 93 11.69 -0.34 -14.52
N ASP A 94 12.53 -1.24 -15.05
CA ASP A 94 13.32 -1.00 -16.26
C ASP A 94 12.42 -0.74 -17.46
N PHE A 95 11.33 -1.51 -17.62
CA PHE A 95 10.36 -1.29 -18.68
C PHE A 95 9.69 0.09 -18.58
N PHE A 96 9.27 0.51 -17.38
CA PHE A 96 8.68 1.82 -17.18
C PHE A 96 9.68 2.94 -17.51
N LEU A 97 10.90 2.89 -16.96
CA LEU A 97 11.92 3.92 -17.22
C LEU A 97 12.29 4.00 -18.70
N ALA A 98 12.52 2.85 -19.36
CA ALA A 98 12.84 2.81 -20.77
C ALA A 98 11.69 3.35 -21.64
N SER A 99 10.44 3.01 -21.29
CA SER A 99 9.26 3.52 -22.01
C SER A 99 9.06 5.03 -21.85
N GLN A 100 9.47 5.61 -20.71
CA GLN A 100 9.32 7.03 -20.39
C GLN A 100 10.58 7.86 -20.67
N HIS A 101 11.65 7.24 -21.18
CA HIS A 101 12.91 7.90 -21.49
C HIS A 101 12.72 9.13 -22.41
N PRO A 102 13.54 10.20 -22.30
CA PRO A 102 13.42 11.39 -23.15
C PRO A 102 13.46 11.09 -24.66
N ALA A 103 14.24 10.09 -25.08
CA ALA A 103 14.32 9.62 -26.47
C ALA A 103 13.15 8.71 -26.92
N ALA A 104 12.24 8.34 -26.01
CA ALA A 104 11.11 7.46 -26.32
C ALA A 104 10.12 8.13 -27.28
N THR A 105 9.69 7.39 -28.30
CA THR A 105 8.63 7.84 -29.20
C THR A 105 7.28 7.88 -28.48
N PRO A 106 6.30 8.66 -28.96
CA PRO A 106 4.95 8.64 -28.40
C PRO A 106 4.30 7.25 -28.37
N ALA A 107 4.67 6.38 -29.34
CA ALA A 107 4.19 5.00 -29.37
C ALA A 107 4.77 4.18 -28.20
N LEU A 108 6.08 4.31 -27.91
CA LEU A 108 6.73 3.65 -26.78
C LEU A 108 6.16 4.12 -25.43
N ARG A 109 5.98 5.43 -25.25
CA ARG A 109 5.44 6.00 -24.00
C ARG A 109 4.05 5.49 -23.62
N ARG A 110 3.25 5.08 -24.61
CA ARG A 110 1.91 4.53 -24.41
C ARG A 110 1.89 3.03 -24.10
N LEU A 111 3.00 2.31 -24.29
CA LEU A 111 3.03 0.86 -24.09
C LEU A 111 2.67 0.42 -22.67
N PRO A 112 3.12 1.08 -21.58
CA PRO A 112 2.78 0.62 -20.24
C PRO A 112 1.26 0.66 -19.97
N ALA A 113 0.57 1.69 -20.46
CA ALA A 113 -0.89 1.77 -20.41
C ALA A 113 -1.54 0.71 -21.33
N LYS A 114 -1.06 0.61 -22.58
CA LYS A 114 -1.60 -0.34 -23.58
C LYS A 114 -1.52 -1.81 -23.10
N TYR A 115 -0.45 -2.16 -22.40
CA TYR A 115 -0.23 -3.52 -21.90
C TYR A 115 -0.65 -3.70 -20.44
N ALA A 116 -1.33 -2.71 -19.86
CA ALA A 116 -1.79 -2.72 -18.47
C ALA A 116 -0.69 -3.08 -17.46
N MET A 117 0.52 -2.56 -17.66
CA MET A 117 1.69 -2.92 -16.85
C MET A 117 1.50 -2.69 -15.35
N PRO A 118 0.92 -1.57 -14.88
CA PRO A 118 0.68 -1.40 -13.44
C PRO A 118 -0.21 -2.51 -12.85
N ALA A 119 -1.28 -2.89 -13.57
CA ALA A 119 -2.21 -3.92 -13.12
C ALA A 119 -1.58 -5.33 -13.14
N ARG A 120 -0.75 -5.63 -14.15
CA ARG A 120 0.00 -6.90 -14.24
C ARG A 120 1.04 -7.02 -13.13
N MET A 121 1.84 -5.97 -12.94
CA MET A 121 2.83 -5.87 -11.86
C MET A 121 2.19 -6.14 -10.50
N TRP A 122 1.08 -5.46 -10.21
CA TRP A 122 0.36 -5.65 -8.96
C TRP A 122 -0.16 -7.09 -8.83
N ARG A 123 -0.90 -7.58 -9.83
CA ARG A 123 -1.55 -8.89 -9.76
C ARG A 123 -0.56 -10.04 -9.65
N HIS A 124 0.41 -10.10 -10.55
CA HIS A 124 1.30 -11.25 -10.70
C HIS A 124 2.62 -11.09 -9.95
N GLY A 125 3.02 -9.85 -9.66
CA GLY A 125 4.28 -9.56 -8.98
C GLY A 125 4.15 -9.40 -7.49
N ILE A 126 3.01 -8.87 -7.00
CA ILE A 126 2.85 -8.48 -5.60
C ILE A 126 1.71 -9.28 -4.96
N HIS A 127 0.48 -9.08 -5.41
CA HIS A 127 -0.71 -9.60 -4.77
C HIS A 127 -0.75 -11.14 -4.74
N SER A 128 -0.52 -11.81 -5.88
CA SER A 128 -0.50 -13.28 -5.96
C SER A 128 0.46 -13.90 -4.95
N PHE A 129 1.68 -13.36 -4.86
CA PHE A 129 2.69 -13.87 -3.93
C PHE A 129 2.42 -13.50 -2.48
N LEU A 130 1.86 -12.31 -2.20
CA LEU A 130 1.36 -11.98 -0.86
C LEU A 130 0.30 -12.97 -0.39
N GLU A 131 -0.56 -13.44 -1.28
CA GLU A 131 -1.54 -14.47 -0.94
C GLU A 131 -0.87 -15.82 -0.67
N VAL A 132 0.15 -16.23 -1.45
CA VAL A 132 0.95 -17.44 -1.16
C VAL A 132 1.55 -17.37 0.25
N LEU A 133 2.15 -16.23 0.59
CA LEU A 133 2.73 -15.97 1.90
C LEU A 133 1.64 -16.00 2.99
N ARG A 134 0.51 -15.32 2.78
CA ARG A 134 -0.59 -15.22 3.74
C ARG A 134 -1.19 -16.58 4.09
N HIS A 135 -1.40 -17.46 3.11
CA HIS A 135 -1.97 -18.81 3.35
C HIS A 135 -1.04 -19.74 4.14
N ARG A 136 0.25 -19.39 4.27
CA ARG A 136 1.27 -20.20 4.95
C ARG A 136 1.73 -19.61 6.28
N LEU A 137 1.01 -18.60 6.79
CA LEU A 137 1.22 -18.10 8.15
C LEU A 137 0.93 -19.20 9.19
N PRO A 138 1.68 -19.26 10.31
CA PRO A 138 2.73 -18.31 10.72
C PRO A 138 4.12 -18.58 10.12
N ALA A 139 4.33 -19.70 9.42
CA ALA A 139 5.67 -20.11 8.97
C ALA A 139 6.34 -19.13 7.99
N SER A 140 5.54 -18.39 7.22
CA SER A 140 6.01 -17.39 6.25
C SER A 140 6.18 -15.97 6.82
N TYR A 141 5.95 -15.74 8.11
CA TYR A 141 5.80 -14.39 8.69
C TYR A 141 6.95 -13.42 8.36
N GLU A 142 8.18 -13.78 8.71
CA GLU A 142 9.39 -12.97 8.46
C GLU A 142 9.63 -12.70 6.96
N HIS A 143 9.29 -13.69 6.13
CA HIS A 143 9.42 -13.64 4.69
C HIS A 143 8.36 -12.71 4.08
N MET A 144 7.14 -12.73 4.63
CA MET A 144 6.06 -11.83 4.25
C MET A 144 6.40 -10.37 4.59
N ILE A 145 6.93 -10.11 5.78
CA ILE A 145 7.44 -8.78 6.15
C ILE A 145 8.51 -8.31 5.18
N SER A 146 9.53 -9.14 4.95
CA SER A 146 10.63 -8.83 4.03
C SER A 146 10.13 -8.50 2.62
N PHE A 147 9.18 -9.27 2.12
CA PHE A 147 8.59 -9.04 0.80
C PHE A 147 7.74 -7.76 0.75
N ILE A 148 6.96 -7.46 1.79
CA ILE A 148 6.17 -6.21 1.85
C ILE A 148 7.09 -5.00 1.78
N TYR A 149 8.21 -4.97 2.53
CA TYR A 149 9.15 -3.86 2.48
C TYR A 149 9.82 -3.70 1.10
N LEU A 150 10.14 -4.83 0.45
CA LEU A 150 10.68 -4.85 -0.91
C LEU A 150 9.68 -4.26 -1.91
N ALA A 151 8.44 -4.75 -1.90
CA ALA A 151 7.39 -4.27 -2.78
C ALA A 151 7.06 -2.80 -2.51
N TYR A 152 6.99 -2.39 -1.24
CA TYR A 152 6.73 -1.00 -0.85
C TYR A 152 7.83 -0.07 -1.37
N SER A 153 9.10 -0.44 -1.22
CA SER A 153 10.23 0.34 -1.73
C SER A 153 10.18 0.48 -3.25
N MET A 154 9.82 -0.59 -3.97
CA MET A 154 9.67 -0.54 -5.42
C MET A 154 8.52 0.37 -5.87
N ILE A 155 7.34 0.24 -5.25
CA ILE A 155 6.19 1.09 -5.61
C ILE A 155 6.45 2.55 -5.23
N ALA A 156 7.12 2.82 -4.11
CA ALA A 156 7.52 4.17 -3.73
C ALA A 156 8.50 4.78 -4.76
N LEU A 157 9.47 4.01 -5.23
CA LEU A 157 10.37 4.43 -6.30
C LEU A 157 9.60 4.74 -7.60
N LEU A 158 8.65 3.88 -7.99
CA LEU A 158 7.80 4.12 -9.16
C LEU A 158 6.87 5.34 -8.99
N PHE A 159 6.39 5.58 -7.78
CA PHE A 159 5.61 6.77 -7.44
C PHE A 159 6.41 8.05 -7.72
N GLU A 160 7.70 8.06 -7.39
CA GLU A 160 8.59 9.21 -7.61
C GLU A 160 9.08 9.33 -9.07
N THR A 161 9.33 8.20 -9.73
CA THR A 161 10.00 8.17 -11.06
C THR A 161 9.04 8.06 -12.24
N VAL A 162 7.81 7.58 -12.03
CA VAL A 162 6.82 7.31 -13.10
C VAL A 162 5.46 7.91 -12.72
N PRO A 163 5.30 9.24 -12.76
CA PRO A 163 4.10 9.93 -12.27
C PRO A 163 2.85 9.67 -13.12
N ALA A 164 3.00 9.15 -14.34
CA ALA A 164 1.87 8.85 -15.24
C ALA A 164 0.84 7.86 -14.64
N PHE A 165 1.23 7.08 -13.64
CA PHE A 165 0.36 6.13 -12.94
C PHE A 165 0.29 6.42 -11.43
N GLU A 166 0.51 7.68 -11.02
CA GLU A 166 0.60 8.06 -9.61
C GLU A 166 -0.58 7.56 -8.77
N GLU A 167 -1.81 7.61 -9.28
CA GLU A 167 -3.01 7.17 -8.58
C GLU A 167 -2.96 5.67 -8.28
N THR A 168 -2.49 4.86 -9.24
CA THR A 168 -2.31 3.42 -9.07
C THR A 168 -1.25 3.13 -8.01
N TRP A 169 -0.14 3.87 -8.03
CA TRP A 169 0.93 3.68 -7.06
C TRP A 169 0.53 4.07 -5.64
N MET A 170 -0.22 5.16 -5.46
CA MET A 170 -0.76 5.55 -4.15
C MET A 170 -1.62 4.43 -3.56
N GLU A 171 -2.48 3.84 -4.37
CA GLU A 171 -3.35 2.77 -3.93
C GLU A 171 -2.58 1.51 -3.56
N CYS A 172 -1.63 1.08 -4.40
CA CYS A 172 -0.75 -0.06 -4.10
C CYS A 172 0.03 0.15 -2.78
N LEU A 173 0.50 1.37 -2.50
CA LEU A 173 1.17 1.70 -1.24
C LEU A 173 0.22 1.63 -0.05
N GLY A 174 -1.02 2.09 -0.22
CA GLY A 174 -2.10 1.93 0.76
C GLY A 174 -2.40 0.46 1.06
N ASP A 175 -2.50 -0.37 0.03
CA ASP A 175 -2.73 -1.81 0.14
C ASP A 175 -1.57 -2.54 0.83
N LEU A 176 -0.32 -2.26 0.44
CA LEU A 176 0.87 -2.83 1.08
C LEU A 176 0.97 -2.47 2.57
N ALA A 177 0.66 -1.21 2.91
CA ALA A 177 0.60 -0.78 4.29
C ALA A 177 -0.50 -1.53 5.08
N ARG A 178 -1.65 -1.82 4.45
CA ARG A 178 -2.68 -2.67 5.08
C ARG A 178 -2.21 -4.10 5.30
N TYR A 179 -1.51 -4.70 4.34
CA TYR A 179 -0.96 -6.05 4.53
C TYR A 179 -0.01 -6.07 5.72
N ARG A 180 0.89 -5.09 5.83
CA ARG A 180 1.82 -4.98 6.97
C ARG A 180 1.10 -4.75 8.30
N MET A 181 0.04 -3.95 8.31
CA MET A 181 -0.84 -3.75 9.48
C MET A 181 -1.56 -5.05 9.87
N ALA A 182 -2.05 -5.82 8.88
CA ALA A 182 -2.91 -6.98 9.13
C ALA A 182 -2.16 -8.20 9.65
N ILE A 183 -0.88 -8.34 9.31
CA ILE A 183 -0.04 -9.44 9.82
C ILE A 183 0.53 -9.16 11.21
N GLU A 184 0.56 -7.90 11.65
CA GLU A 184 1.01 -7.55 13.00
C GLU A 184 -0.07 -7.87 14.04
N ASP A 185 0.15 -8.92 14.83
CA ASP A 185 -0.76 -9.36 15.88
C ASP A 185 -0.31 -8.91 17.28
N ASP A 186 1.00 -8.87 17.52
CA ASP A 186 1.56 -8.62 18.86
C ASP A 186 1.91 -7.14 19.12
N ASP A 187 2.44 -6.41 18.13
CA ASP A 187 2.83 -5.02 18.30
C ASP A 187 1.72 -4.03 17.88
N ILE A 188 0.93 -3.59 18.87
CA ILE A 188 -0.14 -2.59 18.70
C ILE A 188 0.41 -1.27 18.11
N ARG A 189 1.65 -0.89 18.44
CA ARG A 189 2.25 0.36 17.96
C ARG A 189 2.58 0.26 16.48
N ASP A 190 3.22 -0.82 16.05
CA ASP A 190 3.51 -1.05 14.63
C ASP A 190 2.22 -1.14 13.82
N ARG A 191 1.20 -1.81 14.35
CA ARG A 191 -0.12 -1.86 13.73
C ARG A 191 -0.71 -0.46 13.54
N GLU A 192 -0.66 0.42 14.54
CA GLU A 192 -1.16 1.79 14.44
C GLU A 192 -0.34 2.63 13.45
N ILE A 193 0.99 2.46 13.43
CA ILE A 193 1.86 3.14 12.44
C ILE A 193 1.43 2.77 11.02
N TRP A 194 1.29 1.48 10.73
CA TRP A 194 0.93 1.02 9.39
C TRP A 194 -0.54 1.32 9.02
N ALA A 195 -1.44 1.35 10.00
CA ALA A 195 -2.79 1.88 9.81
C ALA A 195 -2.76 3.37 9.41
N GLY A 196 -1.91 4.16 10.07
CA GLY A 196 -1.69 5.57 9.74
C GLY A 196 -1.11 5.78 8.35
N VAL A 197 -0.05 5.03 7.99
CA VAL A 197 0.56 5.06 6.65
C VAL A 197 -0.46 4.72 5.58
N SER A 198 -1.23 3.65 5.80
CA SER A 198 -2.27 3.24 4.87
C SER A 198 -3.36 4.31 4.70
N ARG A 199 -3.82 4.90 5.81
CA ARG A 199 -4.80 5.98 5.80
C ARG A 199 -4.29 7.20 5.02
N GLN A 200 -3.04 7.60 5.22
CA GLN A 200 -2.42 8.71 4.49
C GLN A 200 -2.44 8.48 2.98
N TRP A 201 -2.08 7.29 2.51
CA TRP A 201 -2.09 6.96 1.09
C TRP A 201 -3.49 6.97 0.49
N TYR A 202 -4.47 6.34 1.14
CA TYR A 202 -5.84 6.38 0.61
C TYR A 202 -6.49 7.75 0.70
N SER A 203 -6.18 8.55 1.73
CA SER A 203 -6.65 9.95 1.78
C SER A 203 -6.11 10.72 0.59
N LYS A 204 -4.80 10.66 0.33
CA LYS A 204 -4.15 11.30 -0.81
C LYS A 204 -4.71 10.82 -2.16
N ALA A 205 -4.94 9.51 -2.31
CA ALA A 205 -5.56 8.96 -3.50
C ALA A 205 -7.01 9.45 -3.67
N SER A 206 -7.77 9.52 -2.57
CA SER A 206 -9.17 9.96 -2.60
C SER A 206 -9.33 11.46 -2.86
N ASP A 207 -8.34 12.27 -2.49
CA ASP A 207 -8.31 13.70 -2.81
C ASP A 207 -8.10 13.93 -4.31
N LYS A 208 -7.29 13.06 -4.96
CA LYS A 208 -7.08 13.08 -6.41
C LYS A 208 -8.26 12.51 -7.20
N SER A 209 -8.86 11.44 -6.69
CA SER A 209 -9.92 10.70 -7.39
C SER A 209 -11.18 10.62 -6.53
N PRO A 210 -11.85 11.77 -6.26
CA PRO A 210 -12.94 11.86 -5.27
C PRO A 210 -14.22 11.14 -5.69
N THR A 211 -14.29 10.68 -6.94
CA THR A 211 -15.40 9.94 -7.54
C THR A 211 -15.29 8.43 -7.31
N THR A 212 -14.13 7.93 -6.85
CA THR A 212 -13.85 6.50 -6.73
C THR A 212 -14.26 5.95 -5.36
N GLY A 213 -15.39 5.23 -5.31
CA GLY A 213 -15.98 4.72 -4.06
C GLY A 213 -15.10 3.74 -3.30
N ARG A 214 -14.27 2.98 -4.01
CA ARG A 214 -13.41 1.94 -3.39
C ARG A 214 -12.35 2.52 -2.47
N LEU A 215 -11.83 3.72 -2.76
CA LEU A 215 -10.86 4.40 -1.89
C LEU A 215 -11.49 4.72 -0.53
N TYR A 216 -12.74 5.20 -0.53
CA TYR A 216 -13.50 5.45 0.69
C TYR A 216 -13.87 4.17 1.44
N HIS A 217 -14.09 3.06 0.74
CA HIS A 217 -14.28 1.76 1.41
C HIS A 217 -13.03 1.35 2.20
N HIS A 218 -11.84 1.52 1.64
CA HIS A 218 -10.60 1.26 2.37
C HIS A 218 -10.42 2.20 3.57
N LEU A 219 -10.72 3.49 3.42
CA LEU A 219 -10.72 4.46 4.52
C LEU A 219 -11.74 4.10 5.61
N ALA A 220 -12.91 3.56 5.24
CA ALA A 220 -13.90 3.08 6.20
C ALA A 220 -13.34 1.93 7.04
N ILE A 221 -12.67 0.96 6.43
CA ILE A 221 -12.05 -0.14 7.19
C ILE A 221 -10.99 0.38 8.18
N LEU A 222 -10.18 1.35 7.75
CA LEU A 222 -9.10 1.94 8.54
C LEU A 222 -9.59 2.90 9.62
N ALA A 223 -10.81 3.44 9.50
CA ALA A 223 -11.37 4.39 10.46
C ALA A 223 -11.68 3.79 11.84
N ARG A 224 -11.50 2.47 12.05
CA ARG A 224 -11.62 1.85 13.36
C ARG A 224 -10.62 2.48 14.37
N PRO A 225 -11.02 2.69 15.63
CA PRO A 225 -12.33 2.38 16.23
C PRO A 225 -13.41 3.48 16.06
N ASN A 226 -13.17 4.55 15.30
CA ASN A 226 -14.12 5.68 15.15
C ASN A 226 -15.35 5.28 14.32
N ALA A 227 -16.47 5.01 14.99
CA ALA A 227 -17.69 4.51 14.36
C ALA A 227 -18.38 5.54 13.45
N VAL A 228 -18.35 6.83 13.82
CA VAL A 228 -18.93 7.91 13.01
C VAL A 228 -18.14 8.11 11.72
N GLN A 229 -16.80 8.08 11.81
CA GLN A 229 -15.93 8.17 10.63
C GLN A 229 -16.06 6.94 9.72
N GLN A 230 -16.22 5.74 10.29
CA GLN A 230 -16.56 4.53 9.51
C GLN A 230 -17.87 4.71 8.73
N LEU A 231 -18.93 5.17 9.39
CA LEU A 231 -20.23 5.42 8.76
C LEU A 231 -20.11 6.46 7.64
N PHE A 232 -19.39 7.56 7.87
CA PHE A 232 -19.12 8.58 6.85
C PHE A 232 -18.46 7.97 5.62
N TYR A 233 -17.35 7.25 5.78
CA TYR A 233 -16.61 6.71 4.65
C TYR A 233 -17.35 5.60 3.92
N TYR A 234 -18.06 4.70 4.62
CA TYR A 234 -18.91 3.72 3.94
C TYR A 234 -20.05 4.40 3.15
N SER A 235 -20.65 5.46 3.71
CA SER A 235 -21.67 6.23 2.99
C SER A 235 -21.08 6.91 1.76
N LYS A 236 -19.91 7.54 1.89
CA LYS A 236 -19.19 8.18 0.78
C LYS A 236 -18.82 7.17 -0.30
N SER A 237 -18.40 5.97 0.09
CA SER A 237 -18.11 4.84 -0.81
C SER A 237 -19.30 4.44 -1.70
N LEU A 238 -20.52 4.56 -1.18
CA LEU A 238 -21.77 4.20 -1.86
C LEU A 238 -22.40 5.35 -2.65
N CYS A 239 -22.09 6.61 -2.31
CA CYS A 239 -22.78 7.78 -2.83
C CYS A 239 -21.94 8.64 -3.81
N VAL A 240 -20.67 8.29 -4.05
CA VAL A 240 -19.88 8.93 -5.12
C VAL A 240 -20.28 8.40 -6.50
N GLU A 241 -19.82 9.10 -7.54
CA GLU A 241 -20.14 8.81 -8.94
C GLU A 241 -19.82 7.38 -9.37
N ILE A 242 -18.68 6.82 -8.92
CA ILE A 242 -18.31 5.42 -9.16
C ILE A 242 -18.43 4.66 -7.83
N PRO A 243 -19.64 4.20 -7.46
CA PRO A 243 -19.89 3.61 -6.16
C PRO A 243 -19.23 2.23 -6.03
N PHE A 244 -18.74 1.91 -4.84
CA PHE A 244 -18.25 0.56 -4.53
C PHE A 244 -19.35 -0.26 -3.84
N VAL A 245 -20.12 -0.99 -4.64
CA VAL A 245 -21.37 -1.64 -4.21
C VAL A 245 -21.17 -2.66 -3.08
N ALA A 246 -20.01 -3.34 -3.04
CA ALA A 246 -19.66 -4.28 -1.97
C ALA A 246 -19.55 -3.61 -0.58
N ALA A 247 -19.48 -2.28 -0.50
CA ALA A 247 -19.60 -1.55 0.76
C ALA A 247 -20.96 -1.79 1.45
N ARG A 248 -22.02 -2.16 0.73
CA ARG A 248 -23.34 -2.50 1.31
C ARG A 248 -23.29 -3.70 2.26
N GLU A 249 -22.45 -4.68 1.95
CA GLU A 249 -22.22 -5.82 2.83
C GLU A 249 -21.19 -5.46 3.90
N SER A 250 -20.13 -4.76 3.52
CA SER A 250 -19.04 -4.41 4.44
C SER A 250 -19.48 -3.52 5.60
N ILE A 251 -20.39 -2.56 5.36
CA ILE A 251 -20.92 -1.67 6.39
C ILE A 251 -21.69 -2.42 7.49
N MET A 252 -22.17 -3.64 7.22
CA MET A 252 -22.82 -4.45 8.25
C MET A 252 -21.85 -4.84 9.38
N THR A 253 -20.54 -4.89 9.12
CA THR A 253 -19.52 -5.10 10.17
C THR A 253 -19.46 -3.95 11.18
N LEU A 254 -19.98 -2.77 10.83
CA LEU A 254 -20.21 -1.64 11.74
C LEU A 254 -21.59 -1.75 12.40
N PHE A 255 -22.63 -2.02 11.62
CA PHE A 255 -24.00 -1.97 12.12
C PHE A 255 -24.40 -3.15 13.01
N ASP A 256 -24.02 -4.39 12.67
CA ASP A 256 -24.47 -5.59 13.38
C ASP A 256 -24.11 -5.56 14.88
N PRO A 257 -22.87 -5.19 15.29
CA PRO A 257 -22.56 -5.08 16.70
C PRO A 257 -23.28 -3.90 17.39
N ILE A 258 -23.48 -2.78 16.68
CA ILE A 258 -24.14 -1.59 17.24
C ILE A 258 -25.63 -1.84 17.48
N MET A 259 -26.28 -2.58 16.58
CA MET A 259 -27.69 -2.97 16.66
C MET A 259 -27.92 -4.24 17.47
N SER A 260 -26.86 -4.87 18.01
CA SER A 260 -26.98 -6.05 18.87
C SER A 260 -27.90 -5.74 20.07
N PRO A 261 -28.84 -6.64 20.40
CA PRO A 261 -29.68 -6.50 21.60
C PRO A 261 -28.88 -6.75 22.88
N THR A 262 -27.79 -7.52 22.79
CA THR A 262 -26.90 -7.78 23.91
C THR A 262 -25.77 -6.75 23.95
N PRO A 263 -25.53 -6.11 25.12
CA PRO A 263 -24.40 -5.23 25.32
C PRO A 263 -23.08 -5.88 24.93
N ASN A 264 -22.25 -5.19 24.15
CA ASN A 264 -20.94 -5.68 23.72
C ASN A 264 -19.83 -4.62 23.83
N PRO A 265 -18.55 -5.04 23.73
CA PRO A 265 -17.43 -4.12 23.88
C PRO A 265 -17.41 -2.96 22.88
N GLN A 266 -17.96 -3.11 21.67
CA GLN A 266 -18.00 -2.02 20.68
C GLN A 266 -19.02 -0.95 21.09
N GLN A 267 -20.19 -1.35 21.59
CA GLN A 267 -21.19 -0.42 22.12
C GLN A 267 -20.67 0.34 23.35
N MET A 268 -19.95 -0.34 24.24
CA MET A 268 -19.42 0.25 25.48
C MET A 268 -18.30 1.27 25.27
N LYS A 269 -17.58 1.19 24.14
CA LYS A 269 -16.47 2.10 23.81
C LYS A 269 -16.93 3.43 23.20
N LEU A 270 -18.18 3.52 22.75
CA LEU A 270 -18.70 4.70 22.05
C LEU A 270 -19.40 5.66 23.02
N ALA A 271 -19.28 6.96 22.73
CA ALA A 271 -20.09 7.94 23.42
C ALA A 271 -21.57 7.70 23.08
N ARG A 272 -22.46 7.93 24.05
CA ARG A 272 -23.91 7.66 23.89
C ARG A 272 -24.50 8.30 22.62
N PRO A 273 -24.21 9.57 22.26
CA PRO A 273 -24.73 10.17 21.03
C PRO A 273 -24.19 9.52 19.76
N GLU A 274 -22.91 9.14 19.73
CA GLU A 274 -22.30 8.46 18.56
C GLU A 274 -22.92 7.08 18.34
N LEU A 275 -23.13 6.33 19.44
CA LEU A 275 -23.81 5.04 19.41
C LEU A 275 -25.21 5.17 18.81
N LEU A 276 -26.00 6.12 19.30
CA LEU A 276 -27.37 6.35 18.83
C LEU A 276 -27.41 6.85 17.38
N PHE A 277 -26.46 7.72 16.98
CA PHE A 277 -26.32 8.19 15.61
C PHE A 277 -26.08 7.03 14.64
N VAL A 278 -25.09 6.18 14.91
CA VAL A 278 -24.75 5.03 14.07
C VAL A 278 -25.86 3.99 14.07
N ARG A 279 -26.50 3.74 15.22
CA ARG A 279 -27.64 2.82 15.35
C ARG A 279 -28.83 3.27 14.50
N THR A 280 -29.20 4.55 14.58
CA THR A 280 -30.27 5.15 13.78
C THR A 280 -30.02 4.93 12.28
N HIS A 281 -28.80 5.20 11.82
CA HIS A 281 -28.42 4.96 10.42
C HIS A 281 -28.46 3.48 10.04
N GLY A 282 -28.05 2.58 10.94
CA GLY A 282 -28.12 1.13 10.70
C GLY A 282 -29.55 0.62 10.50
N ILE A 283 -30.50 1.11 11.31
CA ILE A 283 -31.93 0.79 11.18
C ILE A 283 -32.45 1.28 9.83
N LEU A 284 -32.23 2.56 9.52
CA LEU A 284 -32.68 3.18 8.27
C LEU A 284 -32.08 2.46 7.05
N PHE A 285 -30.80 2.11 7.10
CA PHE A 285 -30.12 1.36 6.05
C PHE A 285 -30.77 -0.01 5.82
N CYS A 286 -31.11 -0.74 6.89
CA CYS A 286 -31.78 -2.03 6.80
C CYS A 286 -33.21 -1.89 6.25
N MET A 287 -33.95 -0.85 6.65
CA MET A 287 -35.28 -0.57 6.12
C MET A 287 -35.25 -0.30 4.62
N LEU A 288 -34.30 0.51 4.15
CA LEU A 288 -34.11 0.77 2.71
C LEU A 288 -33.73 -0.51 1.93
N ALA A 289 -33.09 -1.47 2.58
CA ALA A 289 -32.80 -2.79 2.03
C ALA A 289 -33.98 -3.78 2.10
N GLY A 290 -35.17 -3.34 2.51
CA GLY A 290 -36.37 -4.17 2.62
C GLY A 290 -36.41 -5.08 3.84
N LYS A 291 -35.50 -4.91 4.81
CA LYS A 291 -35.52 -5.67 6.07
C LYS A 291 -36.52 -5.04 7.04
N GLN A 292 -37.29 -5.88 7.73
CA GLN A 292 -38.17 -5.42 8.80
C GLN A 292 -37.33 -4.86 9.96
N PRO A 293 -37.52 -3.59 10.36
CA PRO A 293 -36.77 -3.00 11.46
C PRO A 293 -37.18 -3.67 12.78
N ARG A 294 -36.18 -3.94 13.64
CA ARG A 294 -36.43 -4.48 14.99
C ARG A 294 -36.89 -3.42 15.99
N GLU A 295 -36.61 -2.16 15.69
CA GLU A 295 -36.92 -1.00 16.51
C GLU A 295 -37.25 0.18 15.59
N ASP A 296 -38.08 1.11 16.08
CA ASP A 296 -38.42 2.34 15.37
C ASP A 296 -37.19 3.28 15.34
N PRO A 297 -36.74 3.77 14.16
CA PRO A 297 -35.62 4.70 14.08
C PRO A 297 -35.87 6.04 14.80
N GLU A 298 -37.12 6.45 15.05
CA GLU A 298 -37.45 7.70 15.76
C GLU A 298 -36.99 7.69 17.22
N ALA A 299 -37.01 6.53 17.87
CA ALA A 299 -36.62 6.40 19.28
C ALA A 299 -35.13 6.71 19.53
N PRO A 300 -34.15 6.03 18.88
CA PRO A 300 -32.75 6.37 19.06
C PRO A 300 -32.40 7.75 18.51
N MET A 301 -33.09 8.23 17.46
CA MET A 301 -32.91 9.59 16.94
C MET A 301 -33.30 10.65 17.97
N SER A 302 -34.48 10.51 18.58
CA SER A 302 -34.96 11.44 19.61
C SER A 302 -34.05 11.45 20.84
N GLU A 303 -33.61 10.27 21.29
CA GLU A 303 -32.65 10.17 22.39
C GLU A 303 -31.33 10.87 22.03
N MET A 304 -30.80 10.64 20.83
CA MET A 304 -29.56 11.27 20.38
C MET A 304 -29.64 12.80 20.46
N LEU A 305 -30.73 13.38 19.95
CA LEU A 305 -30.93 14.84 19.93
C LEU A 305 -30.96 15.44 21.34
N GLN A 306 -31.53 14.73 22.32
CA GLN A 306 -31.54 15.18 23.72
C GLN A 306 -30.13 15.29 24.32
N TRP A 307 -29.22 14.40 23.92
CA TRP A 307 -27.86 14.36 24.46
C TRP A 307 -26.84 15.16 23.65
N LEU A 308 -27.20 15.59 22.42
CA LEU A 308 -26.27 16.15 21.45
C LEU A 308 -25.63 17.46 21.94
N ASP A 309 -26.42 18.42 22.40
CA ASP A 309 -25.91 19.73 22.86
C ASP A 309 -24.92 19.57 24.02
N SER A 310 -25.27 18.73 24.99
CA SER A 310 -24.42 18.42 26.14
C SER A 310 -23.12 17.72 25.72
N HIS A 311 -23.17 16.87 24.69
CA HIS A 311 -21.98 16.21 24.16
C HIS A 311 -21.08 17.19 23.41
N ILE A 312 -21.63 18.02 22.52
CA ILE A 312 -20.88 19.06 21.79
C ILE A 312 -20.17 19.99 22.78
N ALA A 313 -20.88 20.48 23.80
CA ALA A 313 -20.32 21.38 24.80
C ALA A 313 -19.09 20.78 25.51
N ARG A 314 -19.15 19.48 25.86
CA ARG A 314 -18.04 18.75 26.51
C ARG A 314 -16.87 18.44 25.57
N SER A 315 -17.12 18.30 24.27
CA SER A 315 -16.12 17.93 23.26
C SER A 315 -15.31 19.11 22.71
N THR A 316 -15.65 20.36 23.07
CA THR A 316 -15.03 21.60 22.53
C THR A 316 -13.50 21.73 22.71
N LEU A 317 -12.86 20.87 23.51
CA LEU A 317 -11.39 20.80 23.64
C LEU A 317 -10.72 19.66 22.85
N SER A 318 -11.44 18.60 22.43
CA SER A 318 -10.85 17.40 21.79
C SER A 318 -11.11 17.27 20.28
N TRP A 319 -11.94 18.14 19.69
CA TRP A 319 -12.24 18.06 18.25
C TRP A 319 -11.01 18.33 17.35
N ARG A 320 -9.95 18.97 17.88
CA ARG A 320 -8.70 19.22 17.14
C ARG A 320 -7.84 17.97 16.90
N SER A 321 -8.07 16.88 17.63
CA SER A 321 -7.25 15.67 17.57
C SER A 321 -7.92 14.48 16.85
N THR A 322 -9.04 14.70 16.16
CA THR A 322 -9.88 13.64 15.56
C THR A 322 -10.04 13.75 14.04
N GLY A 323 -9.29 14.63 13.38
CA GLY A 323 -9.19 14.74 11.92
C GLY A 323 -8.12 13.81 11.34
#